data_AF-A0A7K3NL70-F1
#
_entry.id   AF-A0A7K3NL70-F1
#
_cell.length_a   1.000
_cell.length_b   1.000
_cell.length_c   1.000
_cell.angle_alpha   90.00
_cell.angle_beta   90.00
_cell.angle_gamma   90.00
#
_symmetry.space_group_name_H-M   'P 1'
#
loop_
_entity.id
_entity.type
_entity.pdbx_description
1 polymer ?
#
loop_
_entity_poly.entity_id
_entity_poly.type
_entity_poly.pdbx_seq_one_letter_code
_entity_poly.pdbx_strand_id
1 'polypeptide(L)'
;MTAPTPPRHDVDLLVIGTGLAGMAAAAMAIRRGLSVALAGAPGESLFASGLLDLLAVHPIKDRRLWDDPFAALTALAADEPDHPYAKLSRPDIEAAFAAFTAFLGEIGLDYHGHDGKNAMVLTPVGTVKHTYRVPAGMWAADHGIRRTPPALIVDFEGFKGFSSAQIAQTAGVFWPGLAHVRLPFPGGRPALYPEPMALALESQKNREELARALSPHLRGREMVGFPAVLGIYRTRETLAALTGLLGMPVFEIPTIPPAVTGLRMKAAFEEAMVRMGVATFFQKLVLGVRAESGGFACDVGWNAPEAEVRARGAILATGRFFGKGLVPHRKGVIESVFGLPVVQPASRSAWHGEHMFDPAGHGINRAGLATDSRFRPLGSDGQAAFDSLYAVGSILAGHDWTRQKCGAGLALATSYAAVEDFAGRR
;
A
#
# COMPACT_ATOMS: atom_id res chain seq x y z
N MET A 1 -22.90 -1.39 -39.20
CA MET A 1 -22.45 -0.22 -38.43
C MET A 1 -21.06 -0.53 -37.91
N THR A 2 -20.03 0.13 -38.45
CA THR A 2 -18.67 0.03 -37.92
C THR A 2 -18.67 0.62 -36.51
N ALA A 3 -18.15 -0.12 -35.53
CA ALA A 3 -18.01 0.40 -34.18
C ALA A 3 -17.16 1.68 -34.22
N PRO A 4 -17.49 2.72 -33.45
CA PRO A 4 -16.70 3.94 -33.40
C PRO A 4 -15.27 3.59 -32.97
N THR A 5 -14.29 4.20 -33.65
CA THR A 5 -12.88 4.04 -33.29
C THR A 5 -12.65 4.56 -31.87
N PRO A 6 -12.01 3.78 -30.98
CA PRO A 6 -11.73 4.22 -29.62
C PRO A 6 -10.92 5.53 -29.60
N PRO A 7 -11.17 6.45 -28.63
CA PRO A 7 -10.32 7.61 -28.43
C PRO A 7 -8.86 7.19 -28.20
N ARG A 8 -7.94 7.97 -28.78
CA ARG A 8 -6.50 7.73 -28.70
C ARG A 8 -5.83 8.73 -27.76
N HIS A 9 -4.91 8.23 -26.95
CA HIS A 9 -4.08 9.01 -26.05
C HIS A 9 -2.59 8.73 -26.31
N ASP A 10 -1.82 9.76 -26.65
CA ASP A 10 -0.38 9.67 -26.81
C ASP A 10 0.30 10.23 -25.54
N VAL A 11 1.12 9.42 -24.89
CA VAL A 11 1.80 9.76 -23.63
C VAL A 11 3.25 9.28 -23.64
N ASP A 12 4.03 9.73 -22.67
CA ASP A 12 5.39 9.24 -22.49
C ASP A 12 5.41 7.87 -21.84
N LEU A 13 4.61 7.69 -20.79
CA LEU A 13 4.63 6.50 -19.96
C LEU A 13 3.24 5.99 -19.66
N LEU A 14 2.98 4.72 -19.99
CA LEU A 14 1.80 3.99 -19.53
C LEU A 14 2.13 3.22 -18.25
N VAL A 15 1.45 3.54 -17.16
CA VAL A 15 1.52 2.77 -15.91
C VAL A 15 0.35 1.80 -15.86
N ILE A 16 0.66 0.50 -15.79
CA ILE A 16 -0.33 -0.58 -15.82
C ILE A 16 -0.48 -1.15 -14.41
N GLY A 17 -1.56 -0.78 -13.74
CA GLY A 17 -1.89 -1.15 -12.37
C GLY A 17 -2.13 0.09 -11.50
N THR A 18 -3.19 0.06 -10.68
CA THR A 18 -3.58 1.19 -9.81
C THR A 18 -3.44 0.88 -8.32
N GLY A 19 -2.61 -0.12 -7.99
CA GLY A 19 -2.14 -0.36 -6.62
C GLY A 19 -0.97 0.57 -6.26
N LEU A 20 -0.41 0.41 -5.05
CA LEU A 20 0.62 1.30 -4.51
C LEU A 20 1.83 1.51 -5.43
N ALA A 21 2.31 0.45 -6.11
CA ALA A 21 3.44 0.57 -7.04
C ALA A 21 3.11 1.46 -8.24
N GLY A 22 1.91 1.30 -8.81
CA GLY A 22 1.44 2.14 -9.92
C GLY A 22 1.16 3.58 -9.48
N MET A 23 0.61 3.75 -8.27
CA MET A 23 0.42 5.08 -7.67
C MET A 23 1.75 5.81 -7.51
N ALA A 24 2.76 5.14 -6.96
CA ALA A 24 4.09 5.69 -6.79
C ALA A 24 4.76 6.00 -8.12
N ALA A 25 4.69 5.08 -9.09
CA ALA A 25 5.24 5.27 -10.43
C ALA A 25 4.63 6.48 -11.13
N ALA A 26 3.29 6.60 -11.13
CA ALA A 26 2.60 7.73 -11.73
C ALA A 26 2.96 9.05 -11.03
N ALA A 27 2.94 9.10 -9.70
CA ALA A 27 3.31 10.30 -8.93
C ALA A 27 4.76 10.75 -9.16
N MET A 28 5.70 9.81 -9.28
CA MET A 28 7.10 10.12 -9.58
C MET A 28 7.28 10.56 -11.04
N ALA A 29 6.58 9.90 -11.97
CA ALA A 29 6.63 10.22 -13.40
C ALA A 29 6.13 11.64 -13.69
N ILE A 30 4.98 12.05 -13.12
CA ILE A 30 4.48 13.42 -13.32
C ILE A 30 5.45 14.48 -12.76
N ARG A 31 6.14 14.19 -11.65
CA ARG A 31 7.17 15.08 -11.07
C ARG A 31 8.41 15.23 -11.94
N ARG A 32 8.67 14.24 -12.81
CA ARG A 32 9.69 14.31 -13.86
C ARG A 32 9.19 14.97 -15.15
N GLY A 33 7.99 15.55 -15.14
CA GLY A 33 7.40 16.19 -16.32
C GLY A 33 7.08 15.19 -17.44
N LEU A 34 6.79 13.93 -17.08
CA LEU A 34 6.30 12.94 -18.03
C LEU A 34 4.79 13.10 -18.20
N SER A 35 4.30 13.01 -19.43
CA SER A 35 2.88 12.74 -19.69
C SER A 35 2.58 11.27 -19.38
N VAL A 36 1.54 11.02 -18.60
CA VAL A 36 1.26 9.69 -18.04
C VAL A 36 -0.16 9.24 -18.37
N ALA A 37 -0.30 7.98 -18.76
CA ALA A 37 -1.56 7.26 -18.69
C ALA A 37 -1.50 6.24 -17.56
N LEU A 38 -2.59 6.10 -16.81
CA LEU A 38 -2.68 5.16 -15.70
C LEU A 38 -3.93 4.28 -15.86
N ALA A 39 -3.74 2.98 -16.06
CA ALA A 39 -4.82 2.02 -16.27
C ALA A 39 -4.76 0.90 -15.25
N GLY A 40 -5.90 0.56 -14.62
CA GLY A 40 -5.96 -0.61 -13.76
C GLY A 40 -7.22 -0.69 -12.89
N ALA A 41 -7.49 -1.89 -12.40
CA ALA A 41 -8.56 -2.18 -11.43
C ALA A 41 -8.04 -2.06 -9.97
N PRO A 42 -8.92 -1.83 -8.97
CA PRO A 42 -8.57 -1.48 -7.59
C PRO A 42 -7.60 -2.44 -6.88
N GLY A 43 -7.53 -3.70 -7.33
CA GLY A 43 -6.66 -4.72 -6.76
C GLY A 43 -6.80 -4.83 -5.23
N GLU A 44 -5.67 -5.01 -4.55
CA GLU A 44 -5.58 -5.21 -3.09
C GLU A 44 -5.73 -3.92 -2.27
N SER A 45 -5.91 -2.76 -2.91
CA SER A 45 -5.84 -1.45 -2.23
C SER A 45 -6.88 -1.29 -1.09
N LEU A 46 -8.01 -1.99 -1.18
CA LEU A 46 -9.06 -2.02 -0.15
C LEU A 46 -8.66 -2.79 1.13
N PHE A 47 -7.58 -3.56 1.06
CA PHE A 47 -7.02 -4.34 2.17
C PHE A 47 -5.79 -3.65 2.79
N ALA A 48 -5.36 -2.52 2.24
CA ALA A 48 -4.13 -1.85 2.67
C ALA A 48 -4.34 -1.10 4.00
N SER A 49 -3.46 -1.38 4.98
CA SER A 49 -3.45 -0.69 6.27
C SER A 49 -3.04 0.80 6.20
N GLY A 50 -2.71 1.32 5.02
CA GLY A 50 -2.13 2.67 4.84
C GLY A 50 -0.69 2.82 5.31
N LEU A 51 -0.12 1.80 5.96
CA LEU A 51 1.27 1.81 6.41
C LEU A 51 2.25 1.65 5.23
N LEU A 52 3.38 2.35 5.29
CA LEU A 52 4.47 2.21 4.32
C LEU A 52 5.62 1.44 4.97
N ASP A 53 5.53 0.11 4.92
CA ASP A 53 6.52 -0.83 5.43
C ASP A 53 7.81 -0.83 4.57
N LEU A 54 9.01 -0.72 5.15
CA LEU A 54 10.28 -0.89 4.39
C LEU A 54 10.80 -2.32 4.47
N LEU A 55 11.22 -2.75 5.66
CA LEU A 55 11.54 -4.14 6.00
C LEU A 55 11.48 -4.26 7.52
N ALA A 56 10.75 -5.25 8.05
CA ALA A 56 10.71 -5.47 9.50
C ALA A 56 11.11 -6.88 9.91
N VAL A 57 10.98 -7.89 9.04
CA VAL A 57 11.27 -9.28 9.38
C VAL A 57 12.25 -9.89 8.39
N HIS A 58 13.43 -10.29 8.88
CA HIS A 58 14.43 -11.04 8.10
C HIS A 58 15.46 -11.71 9.03
N PRO A 59 15.87 -12.96 8.80
CA PRO A 59 15.29 -13.92 7.88
C PRO A 59 13.91 -14.40 8.36
N ILE A 60 13.04 -14.74 7.40
CA ILE A 60 11.64 -15.13 7.67
C ILE A 60 11.58 -16.36 8.60
N LYS A 61 12.44 -17.35 8.36
CA LYS A 61 12.49 -18.62 9.12
C LYS A 61 12.67 -18.41 10.62
N ASP A 62 13.48 -17.42 11.00
CA ASP A 62 13.81 -17.12 12.39
C ASP A 62 12.85 -16.09 13.00
N ARG A 63 11.96 -15.52 12.17
CA ARG A 63 11.02 -14.44 12.54
C ARG A 63 11.72 -13.26 13.23
N ARG A 64 12.98 -13.02 12.87
CA ARG A 64 13.78 -11.96 13.46
C ARG A 64 13.22 -10.60 13.07
N LEU A 65 12.81 -9.83 14.08
CA LEU A 65 12.29 -8.49 13.94
C LEU A 65 13.43 -7.45 13.97
N TRP A 66 13.32 -6.41 13.14
CA TRP A 66 14.32 -5.33 13.04
C TRP A 66 13.71 -3.97 13.35
N ASP A 67 14.40 -3.21 14.21
CA ASP A 67 14.11 -1.80 14.45
C ASP A 67 14.75 -0.92 13.35
N ASP A 68 15.99 -1.21 12.94
CA ASP A 68 16.65 -0.55 11.81
C ASP A 68 16.39 -1.32 10.49
N PRO A 69 15.57 -0.79 9.57
CA PRO A 69 15.27 -1.46 8.32
C PRO A 69 16.44 -1.46 7.32
N PHE A 70 17.40 -0.52 7.38
CA PHE A 70 18.53 -0.49 6.45
C PHE A 70 19.61 -1.51 6.82
N ALA A 71 19.84 -1.72 8.11
CA ALA A 71 20.64 -2.84 8.58
C ALA A 71 20.00 -4.18 8.16
N ALA A 72 18.67 -4.28 8.25
CA ALA A 72 17.93 -5.45 7.80
C ALA A 72 18.06 -5.67 6.28
N LEU A 73 18.00 -4.61 5.47
CA LEU A 73 18.17 -4.69 4.01
C LEU A 73 19.58 -5.13 3.62
N THR A 74 20.60 -4.69 4.36
CA THR A 74 21.99 -5.15 4.16
C THR A 74 22.12 -6.65 4.41
N ALA A 75 21.52 -7.15 5.50
CA ALA A 75 21.49 -8.59 5.79
C ALA A 75 20.68 -9.37 4.74
N LEU A 76 19.53 -8.84 4.31
CA LEU A 76 18.70 -9.44 3.27
C LEU A 76 19.45 -9.57 1.94
N ALA A 77 20.16 -8.54 1.50
CA ALA A 77 20.91 -8.58 0.25
C ALA A 77 22.08 -9.59 0.30
N ALA A 78 22.67 -9.81 1.47
CA ALA A 78 23.69 -10.83 1.66
C ALA A 78 23.12 -12.26 1.63
N ASP A 79 21.95 -12.47 2.26
CA ASP A 79 21.30 -13.79 2.34
C ASP A 79 20.54 -14.16 1.05
N GLU A 80 19.95 -13.17 0.37
CA GLU A 80 19.08 -13.32 -0.79
C GLU A 80 19.50 -12.33 -1.91
N PRO A 81 20.60 -12.57 -2.64
CA PRO A 81 21.12 -11.64 -3.64
C PRO A 81 20.18 -11.40 -4.83
N ASP A 82 19.25 -12.34 -5.09
CA ASP A 82 18.23 -12.19 -6.14
C ASP A 82 17.01 -11.37 -5.69
N HIS A 83 16.93 -10.99 -4.40
CA HIS A 83 15.83 -10.18 -3.89
C HIS A 83 15.83 -8.80 -4.57
N PRO A 84 14.67 -8.23 -4.96
CA PRO A 84 14.62 -6.93 -5.64
C PRO A 84 15.36 -5.78 -4.92
N TYR A 85 15.32 -5.75 -3.58
CA TYR A 85 16.10 -4.78 -2.79
C TYR A 85 17.61 -4.90 -2.92
N ALA A 86 18.16 -6.07 -3.26
CA ALA A 86 19.61 -6.22 -3.48
C ALA A 86 20.09 -5.42 -4.70
N LYS A 87 19.17 -4.99 -5.57
CA LYS A 87 19.43 -4.16 -6.76
C LYS A 87 19.31 -2.66 -6.50
N LEU A 88 18.91 -2.26 -5.29
CA LEU A 88 18.60 -0.88 -4.93
C LEU A 88 19.63 -0.34 -3.95
N SER A 89 20.06 0.91 -4.17
CA SER A 89 20.90 1.60 -3.21
C SER A 89 20.06 2.19 -2.07
N ARG A 90 20.67 2.37 -0.89
CA ARG A 90 20.02 3.08 0.23
C ARG A 90 19.56 4.49 -0.16
N PRO A 91 20.38 5.33 -0.83
CA PRO A 91 19.95 6.64 -1.28
C PRO A 91 18.70 6.61 -2.17
N ASP A 92 18.58 5.64 -3.08
CA ASP A 92 17.40 5.51 -3.95
C ASP A 92 16.15 5.16 -3.14
N ILE A 93 16.28 4.27 -2.15
CA ILE A 93 15.17 3.91 -1.25
C ILE A 93 14.73 5.13 -0.43
N GLU A 94 15.67 5.88 0.15
CA GLU A 94 15.37 7.09 0.92
C GLU A 94 14.70 8.15 0.04
N ALA A 95 15.21 8.37 -1.17
CA ALA A 95 14.64 9.30 -2.16
C ALA A 95 13.22 8.88 -2.59
N ALA A 96 12.98 7.58 -2.80
CA ALA A 96 11.67 7.06 -3.15
C ALA A 96 10.61 7.35 -2.06
N PHE A 97 10.96 7.10 -0.79
CA PHE A 97 10.07 7.41 0.33
C PHE A 97 9.86 8.91 0.49
N ALA A 98 10.91 9.72 0.37
CA ALA A 98 10.80 11.18 0.46
C ALA A 98 9.90 11.75 -0.65
N ALA A 99 10.11 11.32 -1.90
CA ALA A 99 9.31 11.78 -3.04
C ALA A 99 7.83 11.40 -2.89
N PHE A 100 7.55 10.16 -2.50
CA PHE A 100 6.17 9.70 -2.38
C PHE A 100 5.45 10.30 -1.17
N THR A 101 6.10 10.38 0.00
CA THR A 101 5.48 11.00 1.18
C THR A 101 5.26 12.50 1.01
N ALA A 102 6.17 13.21 0.32
CA ALA A 102 5.95 14.60 -0.07
C ALA A 102 4.71 14.75 -0.98
N PHE A 103 4.56 13.87 -1.98
CA PHE A 103 3.38 13.85 -2.84
C PHE A 103 2.10 13.56 -2.04
N LEU A 104 2.12 12.60 -1.11
CA LEU A 104 0.99 12.31 -0.25
C LEU A 104 0.59 13.53 0.60
N GLY A 105 1.56 14.28 1.14
CA GLY A 105 1.33 15.52 1.89
C GLY A 105 0.63 16.61 1.06
N GLU A 106 1.01 16.76 -0.22
CA GLU A 106 0.39 17.69 -1.18
C GLU A 106 -1.09 17.36 -1.44
N ILE A 107 -1.46 16.08 -1.38
CA ILE A 107 -2.85 15.62 -1.57
C ILE A 107 -3.60 15.43 -0.25
N GLY A 108 -3.08 15.96 0.86
CA GLY A 108 -3.77 15.99 2.14
C GLY A 108 -3.53 14.78 3.06
N LEU A 109 -2.57 13.91 2.72
CA LEU A 109 -2.26 12.68 3.45
C LEU A 109 -0.85 12.73 4.05
N ASP A 110 -0.75 13.22 5.28
CA ASP A 110 0.54 13.36 5.95
C ASP A 110 1.04 12.02 6.50
N TYR A 111 2.35 11.80 6.37
CA TYR A 111 3.05 10.61 6.86
C TYR A 111 4.22 10.99 7.77
N HIS A 112 4.41 10.21 8.82
CA HIS A 112 5.47 10.39 9.80
C HIS A 112 6.27 9.11 9.98
N GLY A 113 7.44 9.23 10.58
CA GLY A 113 8.30 8.11 10.93
C GLY A 113 9.59 8.61 11.57
N HIS A 114 10.44 7.67 11.92
CA HIS A 114 11.78 7.96 12.41
C HIS A 114 12.79 7.82 11.27
N ASP A 115 13.89 8.56 11.36
CA ASP A 115 15.02 8.34 10.46
C ASP A 115 15.76 7.06 10.85
N GLY A 116 16.01 6.19 9.87
CA GLY A 116 16.74 4.93 10.07
C GLY A 116 16.08 3.93 11.01
N LYS A 117 14.80 4.11 11.39
CA LYS A 117 14.08 3.21 12.30
C LYS A 117 12.64 3.00 11.90
N ASN A 118 12.14 1.80 12.16
CA ASN A 118 10.73 1.48 12.08
C ASN A 118 9.98 2.14 13.25
N ALA A 119 8.83 2.74 12.94
CA ALA A 119 7.80 3.11 13.89
C ALA A 119 6.99 1.87 14.33
N MET A 120 6.32 1.98 15.46
CA MET A 120 5.42 0.96 15.99
C MET A 120 3.96 1.42 15.96
N VAL A 121 3.07 0.53 15.51
CA VAL A 121 1.61 0.75 15.53
C VAL A 121 0.90 -0.43 16.17
N LEU A 122 -0.23 -0.16 16.83
CA LEU A 122 -1.11 -1.21 17.34
C LEU A 122 -1.90 -1.86 16.20
N THR A 123 -2.09 -3.17 16.28
CA THR A 123 -2.95 -3.93 15.38
C THR A 123 -4.36 -4.08 15.97
N PRO A 124 -5.39 -4.39 15.16
CA PRO A 124 -6.75 -4.63 15.67
C PRO A 124 -6.88 -5.79 16.66
N VAL A 125 -5.84 -6.62 16.85
CA VAL A 125 -5.81 -7.68 17.86
C VAL A 125 -4.96 -7.33 19.09
N GLY A 126 -4.42 -6.11 19.16
CA GLY A 126 -3.63 -5.58 20.27
C GLY A 126 -2.15 -5.96 20.25
N THR A 127 -1.64 -6.52 19.15
CA THR A 127 -0.19 -6.74 18.96
C THR A 127 0.47 -5.51 18.32
N VAL A 128 1.81 -5.51 18.25
CA VAL A 128 2.58 -4.44 17.62
C VAL A 128 2.98 -4.82 16.20
N LYS A 129 2.83 -3.89 15.25
CA LYS A 129 3.42 -3.96 13.91
C LYS A 129 4.52 -2.90 13.78
N HIS A 130 5.65 -3.29 13.20
CA HIS A 130 6.75 -2.40 12.83
C HIS A 130 6.63 -1.98 11.36
N THR A 131 6.85 -0.70 11.08
CA THR A 131 6.69 -0.11 9.75
C THR A 131 7.52 1.17 9.61
N TYR A 132 7.88 1.57 8.39
CA TYR A 132 8.86 2.66 8.22
C TYR A 132 8.22 4.05 8.21
N ARG A 133 7.05 4.20 7.57
CA ARG A 133 6.25 5.42 7.66
C ARG A 133 4.78 5.08 7.97
N VAL A 134 4.16 5.91 8.79
CA VAL A 134 2.78 5.78 9.24
C VAL A 134 1.95 7.00 8.85
N PRO A 135 0.66 6.86 8.56
CA PRO A 135 -0.23 8.01 8.43
C PRO A 135 -0.23 8.85 9.72
N ALA A 136 -0.41 10.17 9.60
CA ALA A 136 -0.47 11.10 10.74
C ALA A 136 -1.47 10.67 11.82
N GLY A 137 -2.64 10.17 11.41
CA GLY A 137 -3.65 9.64 12.32
C GLY A 137 -3.17 8.46 13.18
N MET A 138 -2.10 7.75 12.81
CA MET A 138 -1.58 6.61 13.58
C MET A 138 -0.30 6.95 14.35
N TRP A 139 0.31 8.12 14.12
CA TRP A 139 1.66 8.44 14.59
C TRP A 139 1.80 8.41 16.11
N ALA A 140 0.81 8.94 16.83
CA ALA A 140 0.85 8.97 18.30
C ALA A 140 0.88 7.55 18.94
N ALA A 141 0.51 6.49 18.20
CA ALA A 141 0.64 5.11 18.68
C ALA A 141 2.10 4.71 18.95
N ASP A 142 3.08 5.21 18.17
CA ASP A 142 4.49 4.90 18.39
C ASP A 142 4.97 5.41 19.75
N HIS A 143 4.63 6.66 20.08
CA HIS A 143 4.89 7.22 21.41
C HIS A 143 4.19 6.40 22.50
N GLY A 144 2.92 6.07 22.29
CA GLY A 144 2.13 5.28 23.21
C GLY A 144 2.75 3.92 23.55
N ILE A 145 3.20 3.19 22.53
CA ILE A 145 3.85 1.87 22.70
C ILE A 145 5.22 2.01 23.38
N ARG A 146 5.99 3.06 23.08
CA ARG A 146 7.35 3.24 23.63
C ARG A 146 7.38 3.80 25.05
N ARG A 147 6.39 4.62 25.43
CA ARG A 147 6.38 5.37 26.70
C ARG A 147 5.25 4.96 27.65
N THR A 148 4.29 4.19 27.15
CA THR A 148 3.20 3.57 27.90
C THR A 148 2.39 4.53 28.78
N PRO A 149 2.07 5.77 28.33
CA PRO A 149 1.27 6.69 29.12
C PRO A 149 -0.15 6.12 29.36
N PRO A 150 -0.86 6.55 30.42
CA PRO A 150 -2.26 6.18 30.61
C PRO A 150 -3.09 6.55 29.38
N ALA A 151 -3.70 5.56 28.73
CA ALA A 151 -4.42 5.76 27.48
C ALA A 151 -5.79 5.09 27.50
N LEU A 152 -6.67 5.50 26.60
CA LEU A 152 -8.01 4.94 26.46
C LEU A 152 -8.23 4.48 25.01
N ILE A 153 -8.57 3.21 24.80
CA ILE A 153 -9.03 2.72 23.50
C ILE A 153 -10.55 2.72 23.46
N VAL A 154 -11.10 3.35 22.42
CA VAL A 154 -12.54 3.43 22.19
C VAL A 154 -12.96 2.35 21.21
N ASP A 155 -14.04 1.64 21.50
CA ASP A 155 -14.84 0.94 20.50
C ASP A 155 -16.31 1.39 20.53
N PHE A 156 -17.08 0.88 19.56
CA PHE A 156 -18.48 1.27 19.38
C PHE A 156 -19.41 0.07 19.46
N GLU A 157 -20.56 0.25 20.11
CA GLU A 157 -21.60 -0.77 20.24
C GLU A 157 -22.07 -1.28 18.88
N GLY A 158 -21.85 -2.57 18.59
CA GLY A 158 -22.27 -3.20 17.33
C GLY A 158 -21.25 -3.09 16.18
N PHE A 159 -20.11 -2.45 16.40
CA PHE A 159 -19.01 -2.46 15.42
C PHE A 159 -18.31 -3.82 15.38
N LYS A 160 -18.29 -4.45 14.21
CA LYS A 160 -17.75 -5.81 14.03
C LYS A 160 -16.26 -5.77 13.71
N GLY A 161 -15.52 -6.74 14.24
CA GLY A 161 -14.10 -6.92 13.91
C GLY A 161 -13.13 -5.93 14.57
N PHE A 162 -13.60 -5.19 15.58
CA PHE A 162 -12.78 -4.34 16.41
C PHE A 162 -13.28 -4.42 17.86
N SER A 163 -12.38 -4.70 18.80
CA SER A 163 -12.72 -4.83 20.22
C SER A 163 -11.66 -4.11 21.05
N SER A 164 -12.06 -2.98 21.66
CA SER A 164 -11.18 -2.21 22.53
C SER A 164 -10.75 -3.02 23.76
N ALA A 165 -11.64 -3.86 24.29
CA ALA A 165 -11.36 -4.76 25.40
C ALA A 165 -10.29 -5.80 25.03
N GLN A 166 -10.38 -6.41 23.84
CA GLN A 166 -9.37 -7.36 23.37
C GLN A 166 -8.03 -6.67 23.15
N ILE A 167 -8.03 -5.49 22.51
CA ILE A 167 -6.81 -4.71 22.29
C ILE A 167 -6.14 -4.39 23.61
N ALA A 168 -6.90 -3.90 24.61
CA ALA A 168 -6.38 -3.60 25.95
C ALA A 168 -5.84 -4.83 26.68
N GLN A 169 -6.52 -5.97 26.56
CA GLN A 169 -6.06 -7.22 27.16
C GLN A 169 -4.73 -7.68 26.55
N THR A 170 -4.62 -7.73 25.22
CA THR A 170 -3.39 -8.18 24.54
C THR A 170 -2.25 -7.17 24.71
N ALA A 171 -2.54 -5.88 24.53
CA ALA A 171 -1.53 -4.82 24.63
C ALA A 171 -1.10 -4.55 26.08
N GLY A 172 -1.94 -4.86 27.07
CA GLY A 172 -1.63 -4.67 28.49
C GLY A 172 -0.34 -5.33 28.97
N VAL A 173 0.14 -6.35 28.25
CA VAL A 173 1.44 -7.00 28.49
C VAL A 173 2.62 -6.04 28.34
N PHE A 174 2.56 -5.11 27.37
CA PHE A 174 3.61 -4.13 27.11
C PHE A 174 3.17 -2.68 27.36
N TRP A 175 1.87 -2.43 27.52
CA TRP A 175 1.28 -1.12 27.77
C TRP A 175 0.24 -1.20 28.92
N PRO A 176 0.69 -1.31 30.19
CA PRO A 176 -0.20 -1.58 31.33
C PRO A 176 -1.20 -0.46 31.63
N GLY A 177 -0.92 0.78 31.19
CA GLY A 177 -1.82 1.94 31.36
C GLY A 177 -3.00 2.01 30.39
N LEU A 178 -3.20 1.00 29.53
CA LEU A 178 -4.25 0.99 28.52
C LEU A 178 -5.61 0.60 29.11
N ALA A 179 -6.53 1.55 29.18
CA ALA A 179 -7.94 1.30 29.46
C ALA A 179 -8.75 1.18 28.18
N HIS A 180 -9.99 0.71 28.29
CA HIS A 180 -10.92 0.66 27.17
C HIS A 180 -12.30 1.17 27.56
N VAL A 181 -13.06 1.62 26.56
CA VAL A 181 -14.48 1.98 26.71
C VAL A 181 -15.25 1.62 25.44
N ARG A 182 -16.50 1.17 25.63
CA ARG A 182 -17.47 0.99 24.57
C ARG A 182 -18.51 2.09 24.63
N LEU A 183 -18.73 2.77 23.52
CA LEU A 183 -19.69 3.87 23.43
C LEU A 183 -20.74 3.63 22.33
N PRO A 184 -21.93 4.21 22.44
CA PRO A 184 -22.82 4.34 21.29
C PRO A 184 -22.15 5.22 20.22
N PHE A 185 -22.36 4.89 18.94
CA PHE A 185 -21.86 5.69 17.84
C PHE A 185 -22.72 6.97 17.65
N PRO A 186 -22.12 8.16 17.43
CA PRO A 186 -22.86 9.43 17.30
C PRO A 186 -23.76 9.48 16.06
N GLY A 187 -24.77 10.37 16.07
CA GLY A 187 -25.57 10.69 14.88
C GLY A 187 -26.73 9.76 14.50
N GLY A 188 -26.97 8.66 15.22
CA GLY A 188 -28.08 7.72 14.93
C GLY A 188 -27.79 6.76 13.77
N ARG A 189 -27.97 5.46 14.04
CA ARG A 189 -27.32 4.27 13.41
C ARG A 189 -27.27 4.20 11.86
N PRO A 190 -26.14 4.50 11.19
CA PRO A 190 -25.75 3.76 10.00
C PRO A 190 -25.37 2.32 10.37
N ALA A 191 -25.32 1.42 9.39
CA ALA A 191 -24.68 0.12 9.60
C ALA A 191 -23.22 0.35 10.05
N LEU A 192 -22.82 -0.25 11.17
CA LEU A 192 -21.50 -0.03 11.77
C LEU A 192 -20.44 -0.86 11.05
N TYR A 193 -20.10 -0.38 9.86
CA TYR A 193 -18.95 -0.78 9.09
C TYR A 193 -17.95 0.39 9.03
N PRO A 194 -16.66 0.13 8.81
CA PRO A 194 -15.62 1.16 8.91
C PRO A 194 -15.89 2.39 8.03
N GLU A 195 -16.34 2.20 6.77
CA GLU A 195 -16.55 3.29 5.81
C GLU A 195 -17.72 4.22 6.17
N PRO A 196 -18.96 3.74 6.40
CA PRO A 196 -20.06 4.61 6.87
C PRO A 196 -19.74 5.36 8.16
N MET A 197 -19.03 4.70 9.09
CA MET A 197 -18.58 5.34 10.34
C MET A 197 -17.59 6.47 10.04
N ALA A 198 -16.66 6.24 9.11
CA ALA A 198 -15.68 7.25 8.71
C ALA A 198 -16.32 8.48 8.09
N LEU A 199 -17.29 8.30 7.19
CA LEU A 199 -18.07 9.39 6.61
C LEU A 199 -18.88 10.15 7.68
N ALA A 200 -19.50 9.42 8.61
CA ALA A 200 -20.30 10.03 9.67
C ALA A 200 -19.45 10.94 10.60
N LEU A 201 -18.20 10.58 10.89
CA LEU A 201 -17.30 11.39 11.72
C LEU A 201 -16.69 12.61 11.00
N GLU A 202 -16.95 12.78 9.69
CA GLU A 202 -16.67 14.04 9.02
C GLU A 202 -17.67 15.15 9.38
N SER A 203 -18.81 14.82 10.01
CA SER A 203 -19.76 15.79 10.55
C SER A 203 -19.26 16.39 11.86
N GLN A 204 -19.25 17.73 11.95
CA GLN A 204 -18.90 18.45 13.19
C GLN A 204 -19.81 18.06 14.35
N LYS A 205 -21.12 17.99 14.11
CA LYS A 205 -22.10 17.56 15.12
C LYS A 205 -21.75 16.20 15.72
N ASN A 206 -21.41 15.23 14.88
CA ASN A 206 -21.11 13.87 15.33
C ASN A 206 -19.80 13.82 16.13
N ARG A 207 -18.78 14.61 15.76
CA ARG A 207 -17.55 14.73 16.55
C ARG A 207 -17.79 15.32 17.94
N GLU A 208 -18.63 16.36 18.03
CA GLU A 208 -18.98 16.98 19.31
C GLU A 208 -19.80 16.04 20.19
N GLU A 209 -20.74 15.28 19.61
CA GLU A 209 -21.48 14.23 20.32
C GLU A 209 -20.53 13.15 20.86
N LEU A 210 -19.57 12.68 20.05
CA LEU A 210 -18.56 11.72 20.46
C LEU A 210 -17.69 12.27 21.60
N ALA A 211 -17.21 13.51 21.48
CA ALA A 211 -16.38 14.14 22.51
C ALA A 211 -17.14 14.28 23.84
N ARG A 212 -18.42 14.67 23.81
CA ARG A 212 -19.27 14.72 25.02
C ARG A 212 -19.45 13.35 25.65
N ALA A 213 -19.71 12.31 24.84
CA ALA A 213 -19.87 10.95 25.33
C ALA A 213 -18.57 10.39 25.95
N LEU A 214 -17.42 10.79 25.42
CA LEU A 214 -16.11 10.31 25.87
C LEU A 214 -15.60 11.03 27.13
N SER A 215 -15.94 12.32 27.32
CA SER A 215 -15.45 13.18 28.40
C SER A 215 -15.42 12.53 29.81
N PRO A 216 -16.47 11.81 30.27
CA PRO A 216 -16.45 11.16 31.59
C PRO A 216 -15.34 10.11 31.78
N HIS A 217 -14.80 9.56 30.68
CA HIS A 217 -13.83 8.47 30.68
C HIS A 217 -12.37 8.95 30.56
N LEU A 218 -12.15 10.24 30.34
CA LEU A 218 -10.83 10.80 30.02
C LEU A 218 -10.00 11.19 31.26
N ARG A 219 -10.58 11.15 32.45
CA ARG A 219 -9.86 11.53 33.68
C ARG A 219 -8.62 10.62 33.88
N GLY A 220 -7.46 11.25 33.98
CA GLY A 220 -6.18 10.55 34.17
C GLY A 220 -5.68 9.84 32.91
N ARG A 221 -6.19 10.19 31.73
CA ARG A 221 -5.70 9.73 30.43
C ARG A 221 -4.93 10.85 29.74
N GLU A 222 -3.90 10.45 28.99
CA GLU A 222 -3.04 11.37 28.24
C GLU A 222 -3.23 11.23 26.73
N MET A 223 -3.88 10.16 26.26
CA MET A 223 -4.17 9.95 24.84
C MET A 223 -5.34 9.00 24.61
N VAL A 224 -5.95 9.08 23.42
CA VAL A 224 -7.08 8.24 23.03
C VAL A 224 -6.83 7.55 21.69
N GLY A 225 -7.03 6.22 21.68
CA GLY A 225 -7.01 5.41 20.47
C GLY A 225 -8.43 5.12 19.96
N PHE A 226 -8.65 5.26 18.66
CA PHE A 226 -9.90 4.93 17.99
C PHE A 226 -9.65 3.85 16.93
N PRO A 227 -10.68 3.10 16.50
CA PRO A 227 -10.60 2.44 15.20
C PRO A 227 -10.32 3.48 14.10
N ALA A 228 -9.68 3.05 13.00
CA ALA A 228 -9.33 3.90 11.87
C ALA A 228 -10.55 4.38 11.06
N VAL A 229 -11.41 5.18 11.67
CA VAL A 229 -12.68 5.70 11.14
C VAL A 229 -12.75 7.23 11.25
N LEU A 230 -11.63 7.93 11.38
CA LEU A 230 -11.59 9.40 11.48
C LEU A 230 -11.54 10.06 10.09
N GLY A 231 -12.64 9.95 9.34
CA GLY A 231 -12.83 10.57 8.02
C GLY A 231 -12.35 9.71 6.84
N ILE A 232 -12.74 10.08 5.62
CA ILE A 232 -12.23 9.50 4.35
C ILE A 232 -11.65 10.61 3.48
N TYR A 233 -12.43 11.65 3.22
CA TYR A 233 -12.07 12.78 2.38
C TYR A 233 -11.54 13.95 3.21
N ARG A 234 -11.95 14.05 4.48
CA ARG A 234 -11.56 15.12 5.41
C ARG A 234 -10.79 14.61 6.62
N THR A 235 -9.90 13.63 6.44
CA THR A 235 -9.15 13.00 7.55
C THR A 235 -8.29 13.99 8.33
N ARG A 236 -7.52 14.86 7.65
CA ARG A 236 -6.68 15.88 8.32
C ARG A 236 -7.52 16.79 9.22
N GLU A 237 -8.63 17.30 8.70
CA GLU A 237 -9.56 18.16 9.44
C GLU A 237 -10.25 17.42 10.59
N THR A 238 -10.71 16.18 10.33
CA THR A 238 -11.41 15.35 11.32
C THR A 238 -10.50 15.00 12.50
N LEU A 239 -9.26 14.62 12.24
CA LEU A 239 -8.24 14.36 13.27
C LEU A 239 -7.92 15.61 14.08
N ALA A 240 -7.68 16.75 13.44
CA ALA A 240 -7.38 18.01 14.12
C ALA A 240 -8.55 18.48 14.98
N ALA A 241 -9.78 18.44 14.46
CA ALA A 241 -10.98 18.83 15.18
C ALA A 241 -11.23 17.93 16.40
N LEU A 242 -11.11 16.61 16.25
CA LEU A 242 -11.30 15.68 17.38
C LEU A 242 -10.20 15.84 18.42
N THR A 243 -8.94 16.01 18.01
CA THR A 243 -7.82 16.31 18.92
C THR A 243 -8.09 17.59 19.72
N GLY A 244 -8.57 18.65 19.05
CA GLY A 244 -8.93 19.92 19.70
C GLY A 244 -10.10 19.80 20.68
N LEU A 245 -11.14 19.03 20.32
CA LEU A 245 -12.28 18.78 21.21
C LEU A 245 -11.91 17.98 22.47
N LEU A 246 -10.97 17.03 22.35
CA LEU A 246 -10.54 16.19 23.47
C LEU A 246 -9.40 16.82 24.28
N GLY A 247 -8.65 17.78 23.71
CA GLY A 247 -7.52 18.42 24.35
C GLY A 247 -6.31 17.50 24.57
N MET A 248 -6.24 16.37 23.86
CA MET A 248 -5.16 15.38 24.00
C MET A 248 -4.90 14.65 22.68
N PRO A 249 -3.70 14.06 22.50
CA PRO A 249 -3.38 13.27 21.32
C PRO A 249 -4.39 12.16 21.03
N VAL A 250 -4.79 12.09 19.75
CA VAL A 250 -5.64 11.03 19.20
C VAL A 250 -4.82 10.17 18.24
N PHE A 251 -5.04 8.87 18.27
CA PHE A 251 -4.50 7.96 17.26
C PHE A 251 -5.53 6.95 16.77
N GLU A 252 -5.31 6.43 15.56
CA GLU A 252 -6.11 5.40 14.93
C GLU A 252 -5.40 4.04 14.99
N ILE A 253 -6.20 2.99 15.16
CA ILE A 253 -5.81 1.59 15.07
C ILE A 253 -6.46 1.04 13.79
N PRO A 254 -5.70 0.44 12.86
CA PRO A 254 -6.25 -0.15 11.64
C PRO A 254 -7.43 -1.09 11.95
N THR A 255 -8.46 -1.05 11.11
CA THR A 255 -9.61 -1.97 11.19
C THR A 255 -9.40 -3.19 10.31
N ILE A 256 -10.20 -4.23 10.51
CA ILE A 256 -10.31 -5.30 9.51
C ILE A 256 -10.82 -4.74 8.17
N PRO A 257 -10.52 -5.40 7.03
CA PRO A 257 -11.01 -4.98 5.72
C PRO A 257 -12.55 -4.85 5.66
N PRO A 258 -13.09 -3.84 4.93
CA PRO A 258 -12.37 -2.85 4.14
C PRO A 258 -11.60 -1.85 5.00
N ALA A 259 -10.33 -1.62 4.66
CA ALA A 259 -9.45 -0.74 5.39
C ALA A 259 -9.66 0.71 4.92
N VAL A 260 -10.28 1.53 5.78
CA VAL A 260 -10.56 2.96 5.51
C VAL A 260 -9.30 3.72 5.11
N THR A 261 -8.15 3.36 5.66
CA THR A 261 -6.86 3.96 5.33
C THR A 261 -6.43 3.74 3.88
N GLY A 262 -6.70 2.56 3.33
CA GLY A 262 -6.47 2.26 1.92
C GLY A 262 -7.46 3.02 1.02
N LEU A 263 -8.72 3.12 1.45
CA LEU A 263 -9.76 3.91 0.77
C LEU A 263 -9.40 5.40 0.72
N ARG A 264 -8.96 6.00 1.84
CA ARG A 264 -8.46 7.39 1.91
C ARG A 264 -7.37 7.66 0.88
N MET A 265 -6.34 6.81 0.88
CA MET A 265 -5.20 6.95 -0.02
C MET A 265 -5.64 6.85 -1.48
N LYS A 266 -6.48 5.85 -1.80
CA LYS A 266 -6.97 5.66 -3.16
C LYS A 266 -7.81 6.84 -3.62
N ALA A 267 -8.77 7.29 -2.82
CA ALA A 267 -9.67 8.40 -3.17
C ALA A 267 -8.89 9.69 -3.44
N ALA A 268 -8.01 10.08 -2.52
CA ALA A 268 -7.19 11.30 -2.67
C ALA A 268 -6.25 11.21 -3.89
N PHE A 269 -5.69 10.02 -4.15
CA PHE A 269 -4.82 9.81 -5.30
C PHE A 269 -5.57 9.89 -6.62
N GLU A 270 -6.73 9.23 -6.75
CA GLU A 270 -7.52 9.24 -7.98
C GLU A 270 -7.97 10.67 -8.34
N GLU A 271 -8.41 11.44 -7.34
CA GLU A 271 -8.75 12.86 -7.52
C GLU A 271 -7.52 13.68 -7.96
N ALA A 272 -6.37 13.45 -7.33
CA ALA A 272 -5.14 14.16 -7.67
C ALA A 272 -4.64 13.87 -9.08
N MET A 273 -4.71 12.62 -9.54
CA MET A 273 -4.30 12.25 -10.91
C MET A 273 -5.13 12.97 -11.97
N VAL A 274 -6.45 13.04 -11.79
CA VAL A 274 -7.34 13.78 -12.70
C VAL A 274 -6.98 15.27 -12.70
N ARG A 275 -6.80 15.87 -11.53
CA ARG A 275 -6.42 17.29 -11.39
C ARG A 275 -5.06 17.60 -12.02
N MET A 276 -4.13 16.65 -11.99
CA MET A 276 -2.78 16.78 -12.56
C MET A 276 -2.71 16.45 -14.05
N GLY A 277 -3.85 16.20 -14.72
CA GLY A 277 -3.91 15.97 -16.16
C GLY A 277 -3.43 14.59 -16.62
N VAL A 278 -3.36 13.61 -15.71
CA VAL A 278 -3.05 12.22 -16.06
C VAL A 278 -4.22 11.63 -16.84
N ALA A 279 -3.94 10.89 -17.92
CA ALA A 279 -4.97 10.12 -18.61
C ALA A 279 -5.35 8.89 -17.77
N THR A 280 -6.43 9.01 -16.99
CA THR A 280 -6.83 7.97 -16.02
C THR A 280 -7.87 7.02 -16.59
N PHE A 281 -7.59 5.72 -16.51
CA PHE A 281 -8.49 4.63 -16.88
C PHE A 281 -8.74 3.75 -15.65
N PHE A 282 -9.33 4.33 -14.60
CA PHE A 282 -9.71 3.60 -13.39
C PHE A 282 -10.79 2.56 -13.70
N GLN A 283 -10.69 1.38 -13.07
CA GLN A 283 -11.55 0.22 -13.36
C GLN A 283 -11.45 -0.31 -14.80
N LYS A 284 -10.38 0.03 -15.53
CA LYS A 284 -10.11 -0.51 -16.87
C LYS A 284 -8.79 -1.26 -16.84
N LEU A 285 -8.71 -2.32 -17.62
CA LEU A 285 -7.53 -3.16 -17.78
C LEU A 285 -6.85 -2.86 -19.12
N VAL A 286 -5.57 -3.17 -19.22
CA VAL A 286 -4.91 -3.30 -20.53
C VAL A 286 -5.29 -4.67 -21.08
N LEU A 287 -6.04 -4.69 -22.17
CA LEU A 287 -6.61 -5.90 -22.77
C LEU A 287 -5.71 -6.48 -23.87
N GLY A 288 -4.85 -5.67 -24.44
CA GLY A 288 -3.91 -6.07 -25.48
C GLY A 288 -2.77 -5.08 -25.61
N VAL A 289 -1.59 -5.60 -26.00
CA VAL A 289 -0.39 -4.80 -26.21
C VAL A 289 0.22 -5.14 -27.56
N ARG A 290 0.61 -4.11 -28.30
CA ARG A 290 1.38 -4.19 -29.54
C ARG A 290 2.66 -3.39 -29.36
N ALA A 291 3.80 -4.04 -29.50
CA ALA A 291 5.08 -3.34 -29.56
C ALA A 291 5.19 -2.61 -30.90
N GLU A 292 5.53 -1.33 -30.86
CA GLU A 292 5.72 -0.47 -32.04
C GLU A 292 7.15 0.10 -32.06
N SER A 293 7.56 0.68 -33.19
CA SER A 293 8.86 1.37 -33.27
C SER A 293 8.88 2.54 -32.30
N GLY A 294 9.59 2.39 -31.17
CA GLY A 294 9.75 3.43 -30.17
C GLY A 294 8.73 3.39 -29.01
N GLY A 295 7.97 2.30 -28.84
CA GLY A 295 7.05 2.19 -27.70
C GLY A 295 6.02 1.06 -27.79
N PHE A 296 4.83 1.33 -27.26
CA PHE A 296 3.72 0.39 -27.18
C PHE A 296 2.40 1.06 -27.58
N ALA A 297 1.54 0.33 -28.30
CA ALA A 297 0.13 0.64 -28.44
C ALA A 297 -0.70 -0.37 -27.62
N CYS A 298 -1.52 0.13 -26.71
CA CYS A 298 -2.25 -0.66 -25.73
C CYS A 298 -3.75 -0.40 -25.83
N ASP A 299 -4.53 -1.47 -25.92
CA ASP A 299 -5.99 -1.38 -25.83
C ASP A 299 -6.40 -1.37 -24.36
N VAL A 300 -7.13 -0.34 -23.94
CA VAL A 300 -7.58 -0.16 -22.56
C VAL A 300 -9.10 -0.26 -22.50
N GLY A 301 -9.63 -1.07 -21.59
CA GLY A 301 -11.06 -1.28 -21.44
C GLY A 301 -11.42 -2.29 -20.35
N TRP A 302 -12.72 -2.56 -20.16
CA TRP A 302 -13.15 -3.59 -19.21
C TRP A 302 -13.32 -4.96 -19.87
N ASN A 303 -14.22 -5.08 -20.84
CA ASN A 303 -14.50 -6.32 -21.58
C ASN A 303 -14.15 -6.21 -23.07
N ALA A 304 -14.01 -5.00 -23.59
CA ALA A 304 -13.64 -4.68 -24.95
C ALA A 304 -12.80 -3.39 -24.95
N PRO A 305 -11.99 -3.13 -25.99
CA PRO A 305 -11.25 -1.88 -26.11
C PRO A 305 -12.20 -0.67 -26.06
N GLU A 306 -11.94 0.24 -25.13
CA GLU A 306 -12.68 1.50 -24.95
C GLU A 306 -11.81 2.73 -25.26
N ALA A 307 -10.49 2.57 -25.20
CA ALA A 307 -9.49 3.57 -25.61
C ALA A 307 -8.23 2.87 -26.15
N GLU A 308 -7.46 3.57 -26.98
CA GLU A 308 -6.08 3.19 -27.33
C GLU A 308 -5.11 4.15 -26.62
N VAL A 309 -4.12 3.60 -25.93
CA VAL A 309 -3.01 4.38 -25.36
C VAL A 309 -1.73 4.03 -26.09
N ARG A 310 -1.04 5.04 -26.63
CA ARG A 310 0.30 4.90 -27.18
C ARG A 310 1.30 5.55 -26.25
N ALA A 311 2.32 4.79 -25.86
CA ALA A 311 3.32 5.22 -24.90
C ALA A 311 4.74 4.87 -25.34
N ARG A 312 5.70 5.76 -25.07
CA ARG A 312 7.13 5.52 -25.36
C ARG A 312 7.73 4.43 -24.47
N GLY A 313 7.18 4.26 -23.27
CA GLY A 313 7.49 3.17 -22.36
C GLY A 313 6.29 2.73 -21.55
N ALA A 314 6.45 1.61 -20.84
CA ALA A 314 5.43 1.09 -19.94
C ALA A 314 6.04 0.62 -18.61
N ILE A 315 5.28 0.80 -17.53
CA ILE A 315 5.58 0.23 -16.22
C ILE A 315 4.50 -0.78 -15.88
N LEU A 316 4.91 -2.05 -15.74
CA LEU A 316 4.07 -3.15 -15.29
C LEU A 316 4.04 -3.17 -13.76
N ALA A 317 2.98 -2.62 -13.20
CA ALA A 317 2.67 -2.52 -11.77
C ALA A 317 1.38 -3.30 -11.41
N THR A 318 1.10 -4.38 -12.14
CA THR A 318 -0.16 -5.16 -12.07
C THR A 318 -0.29 -6.03 -10.82
N GLY A 319 0.76 -6.09 -10.00
CA GLY A 319 0.81 -6.96 -8.84
C GLY A 319 0.74 -8.43 -9.22
N ARG A 320 0.27 -9.28 -8.30
CA ARG A 320 0.29 -10.74 -8.47
C ARG A 320 -1.12 -11.28 -8.71
N PHE A 321 -1.52 -12.26 -7.90
CA PHE A 321 -2.74 -13.03 -8.09
C PHE A 321 -4.02 -12.20 -7.91
N PHE A 322 -4.11 -11.39 -6.86
CA PHE A 322 -5.31 -10.59 -6.60
C PHE A 322 -5.43 -9.40 -7.56
N GLY A 323 -4.29 -8.77 -7.89
CA GLY A 323 -4.20 -7.74 -8.94
C GLY A 323 -4.38 -8.27 -10.36
N LYS A 324 -4.41 -9.61 -10.53
CA LYS A 324 -4.48 -10.33 -11.81
C LYS A 324 -3.30 -10.08 -12.75
N GLY A 325 -2.19 -9.54 -12.26
CA GLY A 325 -0.92 -9.48 -13.00
C GLY A 325 -0.30 -10.86 -13.20
N LEU A 326 -0.52 -11.77 -12.24
CA LEU A 326 -0.15 -13.19 -12.33
C LEU A 326 -1.39 -14.07 -12.29
N VAL A 327 -1.56 -14.95 -13.28
CA VAL A 327 -2.73 -15.82 -13.41
C VAL A 327 -2.30 -17.29 -13.30
N PRO A 328 -2.80 -18.03 -12.29
CA PRO A 328 -2.48 -19.43 -12.15
C PRO A 328 -3.32 -20.30 -13.10
N HIS A 329 -2.65 -21.20 -13.81
CA HIS A 329 -3.24 -22.25 -14.65
C HIS A 329 -2.86 -23.64 -14.15
N ARG A 330 -3.35 -24.67 -14.85
CA ARG A 330 -3.00 -26.07 -14.55
C ARG A 330 -1.51 -26.37 -14.75
N LYS A 331 -0.87 -25.73 -15.74
CA LYS A 331 0.52 -25.98 -16.13
C LYS A 331 1.55 -25.05 -15.48
N GLY A 332 1.10 -23.99 -14.80
CA GLY A 332 1.99 -22.94 -14.27
C GLY A 332 1.23 -21.64 -14.06
N VAL A 333 1.97 -20.59 -13.70
CA VAL A 333 1.54 -19.20 -13.59
C VAL A 333 2.01 -18.44 -14.83
N ILE A 334 1.17 -17.56 -15.36
CA ILE A 334 1.50 -16.67 -16.48
C ILE A 334 1.36 -15.21 -16.05
N GLU A 335 2.16 -14.33 -16.67
CA GLU A 335 1.95 -12.89 -16.62
C GLU A 335 0.88 -12.50 -17.66
N SER A 336 -0.07 -11.65 -17.27
CA SER A 336 -1.33 -11.49 -18.01
C SER A 336 -1.35 -10.44 -19.11
N VAL A 337 -0.38 -9.53 -19.17
CA VAL A 337 -0.39 -8.38 -20.09
C VAL A 337 0.54 -8.59 -21.28
N PHE A 338 1.79 -8.96 -21.02
CA PHE A 338 2.84 -9.17 -22.03
C PHE A 338 3.15 -10.66 -22.27
N GLY A 339 2.66 -11.55 -21.41
CA GLY A 339 2.93 -12.99 -21.51
C GLY A 339 4.37 -13.35 -21.14
N LEU A 340 4.98 -12.56 -20.24
CA LEU A 340 6.38 -12.73 -19.86
C LEU A 340 6.61 -13.99 -19.00
N PRO A 341 7.81 -14.60 -19.07
CA PRO A 341 8.15 -15.74 -18.24
C PRO A 341 8.08 -15.42 -16.74
N VAL A 342 7.33 -16.24 -16.00
CA VAL A 342 7.20 -16.12 -14.55
C VAL A 342 8.11 -17.13 -13.87
N VAL A 343 9.07 -16.64 -13.08
CA VAL A 343 9.84 -17.47 -12.15
C VAL A 343 8.87 -18.02 -11.12
N GLN A 344 8.84 -19.34 -10.98
CA GLN A 344 7.89 -20.04 -10.11
C GLN A 344 8.45 -21.42 -9.73
N PRO A 345 7.92 -22.08 -8.69
CA PRO A 345 8.29 -23.46 -8.39
C PRO A 345 8.06 -24.39 -9.60
N ALA A 346 8.95 -25.38 -9.77
CA ALA A 346 8.98 -26.25 -10.95
C ALA A 346 7.68 -27.02 -11.22
N SER A 347 6.86 -27.24 -10.19
CA SER A 347 5.57 -27.89 -10.31
C SER A 347 4.52 -27.24 -9.40
N ARG A 348 3.25 -27.46 -9.75
CA ARG A 348 2.12 -27.03 -8.93
C ARG A 348 2.12 -27.65 -7.52
N SER A 349 2.62 -28.88 -7.37
CA SER A 349 2.74 -29.53 -6.06
C SER A 349 3.75 -28.82 -5.15
N ALA A 350 4.70 -28.08 -5.70
CA ALA A 350 5.67 -27.29 -4.95
C ALA A 350 5.17 -25.87 -4.61
N TRP A 351 3.96 -25.50 -5.00
CA TRP A 351 3.41 -24.16 -4.72
C TRP A 351 3.16 -23.94 -3.23
N HIS A 352 2.64 -24.96 -2.55
CA HIS A 352 2.28 -24.92 -1.14
C HIS A 352 2.85 -26.12 -0.41
N GLY A 353 3.57 -25.89 0.69
CA GLY A 353 3.87 -26.94 1.66
C GLY A 353 2.61 -27.47 2.38
N GLU A 354 2.77 -28.59 3.09
CA GLU A 354 1.66 -29.28 3.78
C GLU A 354 1.05 -28.45 4.92
N HIS A 355 1.86 -27.64 5.59
CA HIS A 355 1.42 -26.81 6.69
C HIS A 355 0.96 -25.43 6.20
N MET A 356 -0.34 -25.14 6.31
CA MET A 356 -0.94 -23.85 5.91
C MET A 356 -0.26 -22.63 6.57
N PHE A 357 0.24 -22.78 7.80
CA PHE A 357 0.91 -21.71 8.54
C PHE A 357 2.42 -21.94 8.68
N ASP A 358 3.03 -22.64 7.72
CA ASP A 358 4.47 -22.88 7.71
C ASP A 358 5.23 -21.56 7.95
N PRO A 359 6.13 -21.46 8.95
CA PRO A 359 6.90 -20.25 9.21
C PRO A 359 7.71 -19.78 7.99
N ALA A 360 8.23 -20.69 7.17
CA ALA A 360 9.00 -20.37 5.97
C ALA A 360 8.13 -19.86 4.80
N GLY A 361 6.81 -20.03 4.88
CA GLY A 361 5.88 -19.65 3.82
C GLY A 361 5.75 -20.70 2.73
N HIS A 362 5.22 -20.28 1.59
CA HIS A 362 4.91 -21.17 0.47
C HIS A 362 5.68 -20.73 -0.77
N GLY A 363 6.19 -21.68 -1.56
CA GLY A 363 7.04 -21.36 -2.73
C GLY A 363 6.37 -20.41 -3.73
N ILE A 364 5.05 -20.51 -3.88
CA ILE A 364 4.27 -19.62 -4.76
C ILE A 364 4.35 -18.15 -4.34
N ASN A 365 4.57 -17.86 -3.05
CA ASN A 365 4.69 -16.50 -2.53
C ASN A 365 5.94 -15.79 -3.04
N ARG A 366 6.89 -16.48 -3.68
CA ARG A 366 8.10 -15.90 -4.30
C ARG A 366 8.07 -15.87 -5.83
N ALA A 367 7.00 -16.39 -6.44
CA ALA A 367 6.83 -16.42 -7.90
C ALA A 367 6.53 -15.05 -8.53
N GLY A 368 7.25 -14.66 -9.56
CA GLY A 368 7.07 -13.36 -10.21
C GLY A 368 7.98 -13.19 -11.42
N LEU A 369 8.14 -11.94 -11.87
CA LEU A 369 9.03 -11.62 -12.98
C LEU A 369 10.47 -11.45 -12.49
N ALA A 370 11.39 -12.16 -13.13
CA ALA A 370 12.80 -11.81 -13.04
C ALA A 370 13.06 -10.52 -13.81
N THR A 371 14.00 -9.72 -13.32
CA THR A 371 14.39 -8.46 -13.95
C THR A 371 15.91 -8.35 -14.02
N ASP A 372 16.42 -7.49 -14.89
CA ASP A 372 17.79 -7.02 -14.81
C ASP A 372 18.01 -6.03 -13.64
N SER A 373 19.17 -5.38 -13.58
CA SER A 373 19.50 -4.37 -12.55
C SER A 373 18.71 -3.06 -12.69
N ARG A 374 18.07 -2.84 -13.83
CA ARG A 374 17.26 -1.65 -14.14
C ARG A 374 15.76 -1.90 -14.02
N PHE A 375 15.37 -3.04 -13.45
CA PHE A 375 13.97 -3.47 -13.33
C PHE A 375 13.26 -3.72 -14.66
N ARG A 376 14.00 -4.00 -15.74
CA ARG A 376 13.40 -4.47 -17.00
C ARG A 376 13.13 -5.96 -16.91
N PRO A 377 11.90 -6.43 -17.16
CA PRO A 377 11.59 -7.84 -17.03
C PRO A 377 12.28 -8.67 -18.12
N LEU A 378 12.72 -9.86 -17.74
CA LEU A 378 13.48 -10.74 -18.63
C LEU A 378 12.55 -11.59 -19.51
N GLY A 379 12.96 -11.78 -20.77
CA GLY A 379 12.37 -12.72 -21.72
C GLY A 379 12.86 -14.15 -21.49
N SER A 380 12.43 -15.07 -22.37
CA SER A 380 12.81 -16.49 -22.27
C SER A 380 14.29 -16.76 -22.55
N ASP A 381 14.98 -15.82 -23.17
CA ASP A 381 16.43 -15.82 -23.45
C ASP A 381 17.25 -15.24 -22.28
N GLY A 382 16.60 -14.79 -21.21
CA GLY A 382 17.24 -14.15 -20.07
C GLY A 382 17.70 -12.71 -20.31
N GLN A 383 17.39 -12.12 -21.47
CA GLN A 383 17.64 -10.71 -21.76
C GLN A 383 16.39 -9.88 -21.45
N ALA A 384 16.53 -8.55 -21.37
CA ALA A 384 15.37 -7.68 -21.20
C ALA A 384 14.39 -7.88 -22.39
N ALA A 385 13.14 -8.19 -22.09
CA ALA A 385 12.13 -8.49 -23.12
C ALA A 385 11.86 -7.28 -24.03
N PHE A 386 11.91 -6.07 -23.44
CA PHE A 386 11.83 -4.80 -24.16
C PHE A 386 12.70 -3.77 -23.44
N ASP A 387 13.29 -2.85 -24.21
CA ASP A 387 14.15 -1.83 -23.62
C ASP A 387 13.38 -0.82 -22.77
N SER A 388 12.14 -0.45 -23.14
CA SER A 388 11.32 0.55 -22.47
C SER A 388 10.18 -0.02 -21.61
N LEU A 389 10.26 -1.31 -21.26
CA LEU A 389 9.35 -1.95 -20.31
C LEU A 389 10.05 -2.15 -18.95
N TYR A 390 9.35 -1.80 -17.88
CA TYR A 390 9.80 -2.03 -16.50
C TYR A 390 8.75 -2.82 -15.73
N ALA A 391 9.16 -3.57 -14.72
CA ALA A 391 8.28 -4.26 -13.78
C ALA A 391 8.60 -3.81 -12.35
N VAL A 392 7.56 -3.48 -11.57
CA VAL A 392 7.73 -2.85 -10.25
C VAL A 392 6.74 -3.38 -9.21
N GLY A 393 7.14 -3.28 -7.95
CA GLY A 393 6.33 -3.72 -6.82
C GLY A 393 6.21 -5.23 -6.72
N SER A 394 5.04 -5.71 -6.31
CA SER A 394 4.86 -7.11 -5.91
C SER A 394 4.92 -8.12 -7.05
N ILE A 395 4.86 -7.70 -8.32
CA ILE A 395 4.96 -8.62 -9.46
C ILE A 395 6.36 -9.23 -9.60
N LEU A 396 7.37 -8.62 -8.97
CA LEU A 396 8.75 -9.08 -9.03
C LEU A 396 8.92 -10.45 -8.36
N ALA A 397 9.86 -11.25 -8.87
CA ALA A 397 10.22 -12.53 -8.28
C ALA A 397 11.08 -12.36 -7.01
N GLY A 398 11.23 -13.45 -6.25
CA GLY A 398 12.31 -13.55 -5.25
C GLY A 398 12.03 -12.88 -3.91
N HIS A 399 10.76 -12.63 -3.56
CA HIS A 399 10.40 -12.03 -2.27
C HIS A 399 9.08 -12.57 -1.72
N ASP A 400 8.94 -12.65 -0.40
CA ASP A 400 7.66 -12.89 0.32
C ASP A 400 7.36 -11.66 1.18
N TRP A 401 6.85 -10.62 0.52
CA TRP A 401 6.67 -9.30 1.13
C TRP A 401 5.73 -9.30 2.33
N THR A 402 4.76 -10.22 2.37
CA THR A 402 3.79 -10.34 3.46
C THR A 402 4.46 -10.83 4.74
N ARG A 403 5.40 -11.79 4.62
CA ARG A 403 6.16 -12.30 5.75
C ARG A 403 7.31 -11.40 6.14
N GLN A 404 8.00 -10.82 5.16
CA GLN A 404 9.11 -9.88 5.38
C GLN A 404 8.65 -8.51 5.90
N LYS A 405 7.37 -8.18 5.72
CA LYS A 405 6.78 -6.86 6.05
C LYS A 405 7.50 -5.74 5.27
N CYS A 406 7.50 -5.85 3.95
CA CYS A 406 8.25 -4.93 3.07
C CYS A 406 7.51 -4.48 1.81
N GLY A 407 6.23 -4.83 1.64
CA GLY A 407 5.52 -4.67 0.36
C GLY A 407 5.42 -3.23 -0.12
N ALA A 408 5.24 -2.27 0.78
CA ALA A 408 5.14 -0.86 0.40
C ALA A 408 6.48 -0.28 -0.04
N GLY A 409 7.56 -0.49 0.72
CA GLY A 409 8.89 -0.02 0.36
C GLY A 409 9.38 -0.63 -0.94
N LEU A 410 9.02 -1.89 -1.22
CA LEU A 410 9.34 -2.55 -2.47
C LEU A 410 8.63 -1.83 -3.63
N ALA A 411 7.33 -1.56 -3.47
CA ALA A 411 6.54 -0.81 -4.44
C ALA A 411 7.12 0.59 -4.69
N LEU A 412 7.47 1.34 -3.64
CA LEU A 412 8.02 2.70 -3.79
C LEU A 412 9.41 2.70 -4.44
N ALA A 413 10.34 1.91 -3.92
CA ALA A 413 11.74 1.97 -4.35
C ALA A 413 11.92 1.44 -5.78
N THR A 414 11.22 0.38 -6.15
CA THR A 414 11.29 -0.14 -7.53
C THR A 414 10.60 0.77 -8.54
N SER A 415 9.47 1.39 -8.16
CA SER A 415 8.83 2.41 -8.99
C SER A 415 9.70 3.64 -9.20
N TYR A 416 10.40 4.09 -8.14
CA TYR A 416 11.36 5.19 -8.23
C TYR A 416 12.48 4.86 -9.22
N ALA A 417 13.18 3.74 -9.02
CA ALA A 417 14.28 3.33 -9.91
C ALA A 417 13.85 3.20 -11.38
N ALA A 418 12.68 2.61 -11.64
CA ALA A 418 12.14 2.46 -13.00
C ALA A 418 11.81 3.82 -13.65
N VAL A 419 11.22 4.74 -12.89
CA VAL A 419 10.89 6.09 -13.39
C VAL A 419 12.15 6.90 -13.65
N GLU A 420 13.15 6.85 -12.76
CA GLU A 420 14.43 7.55 -12.94
C GLU A 420 15.19 7.02 -14.16
N ASP A 421 15.28 5.70 -14.34
CA ASP A 421 15.93 5.11 -15.52
C ASP A 421 15.20 5.48 -16.81
N PHE A 422 13.86 5.47 -16.82
CA PHE A 422 13.09 5.90 -17.98
C PHE A 422 13.26 7.40 -18.29
N ALA A 423 13.22 8.26 -17.27
CA ALA A 423 13.35 9.70 -17.44
C ALA A 423 14.77 10.12 -17.89
N GLY A 424 15.80 9.40 -17.44
CA GLY A 424 17.20 9.65 -17.78
C GLY A 424 17.60 9.29 -19.21
N ARG A 425 16.73 8.58 -19.96
CA ARG A 425 16.96 8.22 -21.36
C ARG A 425 16.50 9.29 -22.36
N ARG A 426 15.98 10.41 -21.87
CA ARG A 426 15.44 11.50 -22.70
C ARG A 426 16.50 12.31 -23.40
#